data_AF-D8L9Z9-F1
#
_entry.id   AF-D8L9Z9-F1
#
_cell.length_a   1.000
_cell.length_b   1.000
_cell.length_c   1.000
_cell.angle_alpha   90.00
_cell.angle_beta   90.00
_cell.angle_gamma   90.00
#
_symmetry.space_group_name_H-M   'P 1'
#
loop_
_entity.id
_entity.type
_entity.pdbx_description
1 polymer ?
#
loop_
_entity_poly.entity_id
_entity_poly.type
_entity_poly.pdbx_seq_one_letter_code
_entity_poly.pdbx_strand_id
1 'polypeptide(L)'
;MPFFNQHLELKAEFDRNIDILGLSKFRSALDELSKKFYALYYTDSLVHFLNIDSEALEFFDTNFSKLSKFIKEIKPIECEALSIDISSKNEMIISSSSSVTFQNKESKFIFLRSSIYKSKIYIKDNYTIFIGGEYKGKFCFYEATLNNISTICYKSATMREFFNIYFSYLSKLHLPLKDIKLDFERDPLYIKSPFKFSSLENFINKKELFVKKYPKENFLNATNKSTLSASYLVLKTKKHIPQSHYQEIINFILRTSPKISTNHQASFLVGKILKSYLCFKIQSDEKSKNQIIYDYVNMALEQGENVNLKIKSFKRIKAEHDRLMLNIELERAPEVRLNKDNPFLRLKLPSDIKMLTTKQEMVEEGVINHNCVASYIENVNANRCFICSLRRDNERYTIEIRRSKNKFCLAQIKGFSNSEAPSEIIEYVNSAILANNKTVIYERERYKIATQLGLGVVEMKDGNKAEKEIKDLCKEILK
;
A
#
# COMPACT_ATOMS: atom_id res chain seq x y z
N MET A 1 16.35 46.95 23.36
CA MET A 1 15.73 45.72 22.81
C MET A 1 15.84 45.75 21.28
N PRO A 2 17.00 45.40 20.69
CA PRO A 2 17.23 45.70 19.27
C PRO A 2 17.03 44.49 18.33
N PHE A 3 16.88 43.25 18.83
CA PHE A 3 16.73 42.06 17.98
C PHE A 3 15.37 42.05 17.25
N PHE A 4 14.27 42.45 17.90
CA PHE A 4 12.93 42.35 17.32
C PHE A 4 12.02 43.59 17.44
N ASN A 5 12.43 44.71 18.06
CA ASN A 5 11.50 45.81 18.38
C ASN A 5 10.87 46.59 17.20
N GLN A 6 11.31 46.39 15.95
CA GLN A 6 10.72 47.09 14.80
C GLN A 6 9.26 46.70 14.52
N HIS A 7 8.73 45.65 15.16
CA HIS A 7 7.37 45.16 14.88
C HIS A 7 6.25 45.81 15.72
N LEU A 8 6.56 46.59 16.77
CA LEU A 8 5.53 47.14 17.66
C LEU A 8 4.64 48.19 16.96
N GLU A 9 5.21 48.99 16.05
CA GLU A 9 4.45 49.91 15.20
C GLU A 9 3.57 49.13 14.20
N LEU A 10 4.14 48.10 13.58
CA LEU A 10 3.43 47.20 12.66
C LEU A 10 2.29 46.42 13.33
N LYS A 11 2.42 46.10 14.63
CA LYS A 11 1.35 45.47 15.41
C LYS A 11 0.10 46.36 15.46
N ALA A 12 0.27 47.64 15.79
CA ALA A 12 -0.86 48.56 15.92
C ALA A 12 -1.60 48.75 14.58
N GLU A 13 -0.84 48.78 13.48
CA GLU A 13 -1.39 48.83 12.13
C GLU A 13 -2.10 47.53 11.75
N PHE A 14 -1.49 46.38 12.04
CA PHE A 14 -2.08 45.06 11.81
C PHE A 14 -3.40 44.88 12.58
N ASP A 15 -3.42 45.25 13.86
CA ASP A 15 -4.61 45.22 14.68
C ASP A 15 -5.72 46.11 14.10
N ARG A 16 -5.38 47.31 13.60
CA ARG A 16 -6.34 48.20 12.94
C ARG A 16 -6.88 47.59 11.65
N ASN A 17 -6.01 46.98 10.84
CA ASN A 17 -6.40 46.35 9.57
C ASN A 17 -7.32 45.13 9.79
N ILE A 18 -7.11 44.35 10.84
CA ILE A 18 -8.02 43.27 11.23
C ILE A 18 -9.46 43.76 11.42
N ASP A 19 -9.65 44.92 12.05
CA ASP A 19 -10.99 45.46 12.28
C ASP A 19 -11.60 46.00 11.00
N ILE A 20 -10.82 46.77 10.21
CA ILE A 20 -11.27 47.36 8.93
C ILE A 20 -11.74 46.27 7.96
N LEU A 21 -11.08 45.11 7.96
CA LEU A 21 -11.38 43.99 7.08
C LEU A 21 -12.48 43.06 7.62
N GLY A 22 -13.11 43.39 8.75
CA GLY A 22 -14.18 42.57 9.35
C GLY A 22 -13.69 41.23 9.92
N LEU A 23 -12.39 41.12 10.22
CA LEU A 23 -11.74 39.93 10.76
C LEU A 23 -11.58 39.99 12.29
N SER A 24 -12.20 40.97 12.96
CA SER A 24 -12.12 41.20 14.41
C SER A 24 -12.46 39.98 15.27
N LYS A 25 -13.31 39.07 14.76
CA LYS A 25 -13.62 37.77 15.39
C LYS A 25 -12.40 36.88 15.63
N PHE A 26 -11.30 37.11 14.91
CA PHE A 26 -10.06 36.35 15.06
C PHE A 26 -9.07 36.96 16.07
N ARG A 27 -9.31 38.17 16.59
CA ARG A 27 -8.42 38.82 17.57
C ARG A 27 -8.12 37.93 18.77
N SER A 28 -9.18 37.39 19.36
CA SER A 28 -9.07 36.44 20.49
C SER A 28 -8.16 35.26 20.15
N ALA A 29 -8.18 34.76 18.91
CA ALA A 29 -7.34 33.63 18.53
C ALA A 29 -5.87 34.04 18.39
N LEU A 30 -5.61 35.23 17.86
CA LEU A 30 -4.26 35.80 17.71
C LEU A 30 -3.64 36.16 19.05
N ASP A 31 -4.43 36.68 19.98
CA ASP A 31 -3.99 36.96 21.35
C ASP A 31 -3.59 35.67 22.06
N GLU A 32 -4.40 34.60 21.93
CA GLU A 32 -4.07 33.29 22.49
C GLU A 32 -2.82 32.67 21.85
N LEU A 33 -2.62 32.84 20.54
CA LEU A 33 -1.38 32.43 19.88
C LEU A 33 -0.17 33.23 20.37
N SER A 34 -0.32 34.53 20.59
CA SER A 34 0.76 35.42 21.07
C SER A 34 1.20 35.08 22.50
N LYS A 35 0.36 34.38 23.28
CA LYS A 35 0.74 33.85 24.61
C LYS A 35 1.61 32.59 24.52
N LYS A 36 1.55 31.88 23.39
CA LYS A 36 2.22 30.58 23.20
C LYS A 36 3.41 30.64 22.25
N PHE A 37 3.39 31.57 21.31
CA PHE A 37 4.39 31.74 20.28
C PHE A 37 4.79 33.20 20.19
N TYR A 38 5.99 33.41 19.70
CA TYR A 38 6.46 34.76 19.47
C TYR A 38 5.83 35.36 18.22
N ALA A 39 5.05 36.43 18.39
CA ALA A 39 4.41 37.14 17.30
C ALA A 39 5.37 38.18 16.70
N LEU A 40 5.80 37.94 15.46
CA LEU A 40 6.61 38.82 14.64
C LEU A 40 5.74 39.45 13.55
N TYR A 41 5.37 40.72 13.73
CA TYR A 41 4.64 41.48 12.71
C TYR A 41 5.63 41.92 11.63
N TYR A 42 5.44 41.44 10.40
CA TYR A 42 6.33 41.67 9.27
C TYR A 42 5.86 42.81 8.38
N THR A 43 4.54 42.97 8.25
CA THR A 43 3.87 44.11 7.62
C THR A 43 2.59 44.42 8.41
N ASP A 44 1.87 45.46 8.00
CA ASP A 44 0.52 45.79 8.47
C ASP A 44 -0.54 44.72 8.15
N SER A 45 -0.20 43.67 7.41
CA SER A 45 -1.12 42.62 6.96
C SER A 45 -0.55 41.21 7.10
N LEU A 46 0.67 41.05 7.62
CA LEU A 46 1.32 39.75 7.79
C LEU A 46 1.98 39.64 9.16
N VAL A 47 1.60 38.61 9.91
CA VAL A 47 2.22 38.22 11.17
C VAL A 47 2.73 36.78 11.11
N HIS A 48 3.90 36.55 11.70
CA HIS A 48 4.49 35.23 11.89
C HIS A 48 4.50 34.86 13.37
N PHE A 49 3.92 33.71 13.72
CA PHE A 49 3.99 33.10 15.04
C PHE A 49 5.10 32.06 15.04
N LEU A 50 6.21 32.39 15.70
CA LEU A 50 7.43 31.59 15.72
C LEU A 50 7.39 30.64 16.91
N ASN A 51 7.58 29.35 16.63
CA ASN A 51 7.74 28.32 17.65
C ASN A 51 9.21 28.27 18.09
N ILE A 52 9.58 29.28 18.86
CA ILE A 52 10.92 29.46 19.41
C ILE A 52 10.81 29.49 20.94
N ASP A 53 11.79 28.89 21.58
CA ASP A 53 11.90 28.86 23.03
C ASP A 53 12.05 30.28 23.61
N SER A 54 11.37 30.54 24.74
CA SER A 54 11.37 31.85 25.37
C SER A 54 12.72 32.24 25.98
N GLU A 55 13.46 31.27 26.53
CA GLU A 55 14.81 31.52 27.06
C GLU A 55 15.78 31.82 25.91
N ALA A 56 15.64 31.11 24.80
CA ALA A 56 16.42 31.39 23.59
C ALA A 56 16.15 32.82 23.08
N LEU A 57 14.90 33.25 23.01
CA LEU A 57 14.54 34.61 22.65
C LEU A 57 15.16 35.65 23.59
N GLU A 58 15.01 35.47 24.90
CA GLU A 58 15.56 36.37 25.91
C GLU A 58 17.09 36.46 25.81
N PHE A 59 17.76 35.34 25.57
CA PHE A 59 19.19 35.28 25.31
C PHE A 59 19.56 36.11 24.08
N PHE A 60 18.85 35.94 22.97
CA PHE A 60 19.10 36.69 21.74
C PHE A 60 18.89 38.19 21.92
N ASP A 61 17.80 38.58 22.59
CA ASP A 61 17.48 39.98 22.86
C ASP A 61 18.52 40.64 23.78
N THR A 62 18.89 39.98 24.87
CA THR A 62 19.83 40.50 25.87
C THR A 62 21.24 40.63 25.29
N ASN A 63 21.64 39.69 24.44
CA ASN A 63 23.00 39.63 23.90
C ASN A 63 23.12 40.24 22.50
N PHE A 64 22.05 40.81 21.93
CA PHE A 64 22.04 41.28 20.54
C PHE A 64 23.23 42.17 20.17
N SER A 65 23.58 43.16 21.00
CA SER A 65 24.67 44.11 20.71
C SER A 65 26.06 43.48 20.63
N LYS A 66 26.24 42.32 21.29
CA LYS A 66 27.46 41.52 21.23
C LYS A 66 27.37 40.53 20.07
N LEU A 67 26.26 39.81 19.97
CA LEU A 67 26.01 38.83 18.91
C LEU A 67 26.04 39.46 17.51
N SER A 68 25.59 40.70 17.37
CA SER A 68 25.62 41.44 16.10
C SER A 68 27.02 41.62 15.53
N LYS A 69 28.06 41.56 16.38
CA LYS A 69 29.47 41.65 15.95
C LYS A 69 30.02 40.33 15.41
N PHE A 70 29.52 39.19 15.90
CA PHE A 70 29.94 37.84 15.52
C PHE A 70 28.92 37.14 14.62
N ILE A 71 27.99 37.90 14.03
CA ILE A 71 26.76 37.37 13.45
C ILE A 71 26.98 36.48 12.22
N LYS A 72 28.12 36.62 11.53
CA LYS A 72 28.54 35.76 10.41
C LYS A 72 28.98 34.36 10.86
N GLU A 73 29.31 34.21 12.14
CA GLU A 73 29.75 32.95 12.75
C GLU A 73 28.58 32.20 13.41
N ILE A 74 27.45 32.89 13.63
CA ILE A 74 26.23 32.30 14.21
C ILE A 74 25.56 31.43 13.14
N LYS A 75 25.40 30.14 13.44
CA LYS A 75 24.65 29.21 12.59
C LYS A 75 23.18 29.66 12.50
N PRO A 76 22.53 29.49 11.34
CA PRO A 76 21.12 29.83 11.21
C PRO A 76 20.27 29.05 12.21
N ILE A 77 19.32 29.75 12.83
CA ILE A 77 18.36 29.14 13.77
C ILE A 77 17.16 28.69 12.95
N GLU A 78 16.82 27.42 13.08
CA GLU A 78 15.63 26.85 12.46
C GLU A 78 14.50 26.76 13.47
N CYS A 79 13.35 27.34 13.15
CA CYS A 79 12.13 27.15 13.92
C CYS A 79 10.92 26.94 13.01
N GLU A 80 9.87 26.32 13.54
CA GLU A 80 8.58 26.26 12.85
C GLU A 80 7.87 27.62 12.95
N ALA A 81 7.20 28.06 11.88
CA ALA A 81 6.38 29.27 11.95
C ALA A 81 5.03 29.10 11.27
N LEU A 82 4.00 29.63 11.95
CA LEU A 82 2.69 29.89 11.37
C LEU A 82 2.65 31.33 10.86
N SER A 83 2.31 31.52 9.60
CA SER A 83 2.10 32.85 9.00
C SER A 83 0.61 33.07 8.83
N ILE A 84 0.15 34.25 9.23
CA ILE A 84 -1.23 34.70 9.06
C ILE A 84 -1.20 36.00 8.26
N ASP A 85 -1.79 35.93 7.08
CA ASP A 85 -1.88 37.02 6.10
C ASP A 85 -3.35 37.44 5.97
N ILE A 86 -3.60 38.73 6.12
CA ILE A 86 -4.92 39.35 6.04
C ILE A 86 -5.01 40.36 4.89
N SER A 87 -4.06 40.38 3.96
CA SER A 87 -4.06 41.32 2.82
C SER A 87 -5.28 41.20 1.91
N SER A 88 -5.95 40.04 1.94
CA SER A 88 -7.14 39.76 1.13
C SER A 88 -8.42 40.16 1.88
N LYS A 89 -9.29 40.94 1.23
CA LYS A 89 -10.54 41.41 1.83
C LYS A 89 -11.43 40.23 2.25
N ASN A 90 -11.85 40.21 3.51
CA ASN A 90 -12.70 39.19 4.14
C ASN A 90 -12.11 37.77 4.17
N GLU A 91 -10.81 37.59 3.94
CA GLU A 91 -10.18 36.27 3.92
C GLU A 91 -8.90 36.28 4.75
N MET A 92 -8.78 35.32 5.66
CA MET A 92 -7.54 35.08 6.41
C MET A 92 -6.80 33.91 5.77
N ILE A 93 -5.57 34.16 5.33
CA ILE A 93 -4.72 33.15 4.71
C ILE A 93 -3.69 32.69 5.72
N ILE A 94 -3.75 31.42 6.09
CA ILE A 94 -2.80 30.82 7.03
C ILE A 94 -1.89 29.83 6.30
N SER A 95 -0.63 29.81 6.67
CA SER A 95 0.34 28.86 6.13
C SER A 95 1.40 28.53 7.16
N SER A 96 1.86 27.29 7.18
CA SER A 96 2.93 26.85 8.08
C SER A 96 4.18 26.55 7.27
N SER A 97 5.34 26.89 7.82
CA SER A 97 6.64 26.55 7.27
C SER A 97 7.34 25.62 8.25
N SER A 98 7.83 24.48 7.77
CA SER A 98 8.60 23.50 8.57
C SER A 98 9.86 24.11 9.17
N SER A 99 10.45 25.07 8.46
CA SER A 99 11.73 25.65 8.79
C SER A 99 11.74 27.10 8.31
N VAL A 100 11.66 28.00 9.27
CA VAL A 100 12.09 29.38 9.10
C VAL A 100 13.53 29.45 9.52
N THR A 101 14.33 30.03 8.66
CA THR A 101 15.74 30.24 8.91
C THR A 101 15.96 31.72 9.19
N PHE A 102 16.50 32.03 10.36
CA PHE A 102 17.04 33.36 10.60
C PHE A 102 18.43 33.43 9.97
N GLN A 103 18.55 34.15 8.85
CA GLN A 103 19.83 34.37 8.18
C GLN A 103 20.16 35.86 8.21
N ASN A 104 21.41 36.19 8.54
CA ASN A 104 21.85 37.57 8.47
C ASN A 104 22.18 37.97 7.03
N LYS A 105 21.64 39.12 6.61
CA LYS A 105 22.10 39.84 5.41
C LYS A 105 22.17 41.32 5.77
N GLU A 106 23.29 41.96 5.43
CA GLU A 106 23.51 43.41 5.63
C GLU A 106 23.33 43.88 7.09
N SER A 107 23.85 43.11 8.06
CA SER A 107 23.77 43.42 9.49
C SER A 107 22.35 43.44 10.08
N LYS A 108 21.40 42.79 9.39
CA LYS A 108 20.03 42.55 9.86
C LYS A 108 19.74 41.05 9.88
N PHE A 109 18.99 40.58 10.87
CA PHE A 109 18.40 39.23 10.80
C PHE A 109 17.23 39.27 9.81
N ILE A 110 17.33 38.45 8.77
CA ILE A 110 16.27 38.26 7.80
C ILE A 110 15.57 36.95 8.09
N PHE A 111 14.24 37.03 8.14
CA PHE A 111 13.35 35.89 8.10
C PHE A 111 13.40 35.27 6.70
N LEU A 112 14.14 34.17 6.55
CA LEU A 112 14.11 33.40 5.32
C LEU A 112 13.17 32.22 5.49
N ARG A 113 12.06 32.30 4.78
CA ARG A 113 11.12 31.20 4.66
C ARG A 113 11.74 30.13 3.76
N SER A 114 12.30 29.07 4.33
CA SER A 114 12.63 27.88 3.55
C SER A 114 11.31 27.15 3.26
N SER A 115 10.64 27.49 2.16
CA SER A 115 9.34 26.90 1.88
C SER A 115 9.50 25.51 1.24
N ILE A 116 9.13 24.46 1.97
CA ILE A 116 8.82 23.14 1.39
C ILE A 116 7.29 22.99 1.21
N TYR A 117 6.46 23.71 1.98
CA TYR A 117 5.00 23.59 1.90
C TYR A 117 4.38 24.57 0.89
N LYS A 118 3.96 24.02 -0.24
CA LYS A 118 3.25 24.73 -1.31
C LYS A 118 1.78 25.06 -0.99
N SER A 119 1.22 24.55 0.11
CA SER A 119 -0.21 24.66 0.42
C SER A 119 -0.50 25.73 1.47
N LYS A 120 -1.36 26.70 1.11
CA LYS A 120 -1.97 27.70 1.98
C LYS A 120 -3.40 27.28 2.32
N ILE A 121 -3.87 27.69 3.50
CA ILE A 121 -5.27 27.50 3.93
C ILE A 121 -5.93 28.88 3.90
N TYR A 122 -7.10 28.97 3.28
CA TYR A 122 -7.87 30.20 3.11
C TYR A 122 -9.14 30.06 3.95
N ILE A 123 -9.29 30.93 4.94
CA ILE A 123 -10.45 30.95 5.85
C ILE A 123 -11.30 32.15 5.47
N LYS A 124 -12.45 31.88 4.83
CA LYS A 124 -13.37 32.90 4.32
C LYS A 124 -14.42 33.28 5.36
N ASP A 125 -14.91 32.29 6.11
CA ASP A 125 -15.82 32.49 7.24
C ASP A 125 -15.57 31.43 8.32
N ASN A 126 -16.54 31.19 9.21
CA ASN A 126 -16.39 30.27 10.34
C ASN A 126 -16.36 28.78 9.94
N TYR A 127 -16.89 28.43 8.76
CA TYR A 127 -17.03 27.05 8.31
C TYR A 127 -16.55 26.83 6.88
N THR A 128 -16.32 27.90 6.12
CA THR A 128 -15.79 27.86 4.76
C THR A 128 -14.26 28.01 4.78
N ILE A 129 -13.58 26.88 4.60
CA ILE A 129 -12.12 26.78 4.54
C ILE A 129 -11.70 26.12 3.23
N PHE A 130 -10.73 26.70 2.53
CA PHE A 130 -10.12 26.13 1.33
C PHE A 130 -8.65 25.83 1.54
N ILE A 131 -8.13 24.92 0.73
CA ILE A 131 -6.69 24.63 0.62
C ILE A 131 -6.29 24.93 -0.82
N GLY A 132 -5.28 25.79 -0.97
CA GLY A 132 -4.72 26.18 -2.25
C GLY A 132 -3.23 25.92 -2.27
N GLY A 133 -2.72 25.27 -3.31
CA GLY A 133 -1.29 25.03 -3.45
C GLY A 133 -0.93 24.32 -4.74
N GLU A 134 0.34 24.39 -5.11
CA GLU A 134 0.83 23.74 -6.32
C GLU A 134 1.30 22.31 -6.02
N TYR A 135 0.81 21.34 -6.80
CA TYR A 135 1.20 19.93 -6.70
C TYR A 135 1.54 19.40 -8.10
N LYS A 136 2.77 18.90 -8.28
CA LYS A 136 3.29 18.40 -9.57
C LYS A 136 3.06 19.37 -10.74
N GLY A 137 3.29 20.67 -10.52
CA GLY A 137 3.16 21.71 -11.56
C GLY A 137 1.72 22.19 -11.82
N LYS A 138 0.72 21.71 -11.05
CA LYS A 138 -0.68 22.16 -11.17
C LYS A 138 -1.13 22.85 -9.88
N PHE A 139 -1.76 24.00 -10.02
CA PHE A 139 -2.42 24.66 -8.89
C PHE A 139 -3.72 23.92 -8.56
N CYS A 140 -3.84 23.47 -7.31
CA CYS A 140 -5.03 22.83 -6.78
C CYS A 140 -5.66 23.77 -5.75
N PHE A 141 -6.94 24.08 -5.91
CA PHE A 141 -7.73 24.85 -4.96
C PHE A 141 -9.05 24.12 -4.68
N TYR A 142 -9.27 23.70 -3.44
CA TYR A 142 -10.43 22.90 -3.08
C TYR A 142 -10.84 23.10 -1.63
N GLU A 143 -12.10 22.83 -1.34
CA GLU A 143 -12.65 22.96 0.01
C GLU A 143 -12.00 21.94 0.96
N ALA A 144 -11.58 22.41 2.13
CA ALA A 144 -10.88 21.61 3.11
C ALA A 144 -11.82 20.53 3.69
N THR A 145 -11.27 19.33 3.87
CA THR A 145 -11.89 18.27 4.67
C THR A 145 -11.24 18.17 6.04
N LEU A 146 -11.93 17.56 7.01
CA LEU A 146 -11.35 17.24 8.32
C LEU A 146 -10.11 16.36 8.19
N ASN A 147 -10.03 15.50 7.16
CA ASN A 147 -8.83 14.75 6.83
C ASN A 147 -7.65 15.67 6.47
N ASN A 148 -7.89 16.75 5.72
CA ASN A 148 -6.83 17.69 5.39
C ASN A 148 -6.36 18.44 6.64
N ILE A 149 -7.29 19.00 7.42
CA ILE A 149 -6.97 19.72 8.67
C ILE A 149 -6.20 18.81 9.63
N SER A 150 -6.72 17.61 9.88
CA SER A 150 -6.07 16.57 10.69
C SER A 150 -4.62 16.31 10.26
N THR A 151 -4.39 16.13 8.96
CA THR A 151 -3.05 15.80 8.42
C THR A 151 -2.07 16.96 8.57
N ILE A 152 -2.53 18.20 8.36
CA ILE A 152 -1.69 19.41 8.50
C ILE A 152 -1.34 19.62 9.98
N CYS A 153 -2.33 19.59 10.87
CA CYS A 153 -2.14 19.78 12.31
C CYS A 153 -1.33 18.64 12.95
N TYR A 154 -1.36 17.43 12.41
CA TYR A 154 -0.50 16.35 12.91
C TYR A 154 0.99 16.59 12.62
N LYS A 155 1.33 17.37 11.58
CA LYS A 155 2.71 17.62 11.14
C LYS A 155 3.28 18.96 11.62
N SER A 156 2.46 19.84 12.16
CA SER A 156 2.81 21.23 12.48
C SER A 156 2.22 21.60 13.83
N ALA A 157 3.08 21.87 14.81
CA ALA A 157 2.66 22.21 16.18
C ALA A 157 1.93 23.56 16.19
N THR A 158 2.41 24.52 15.39
CA THR A 158 1.79 25.83 15.26
C THR A 158 0.40 25.76 14.62
N MET A 159 0.21 24.95 13.57
CA MET A 159 -1.11 24.69 12.97
C MET A 159 -2.03 23.94 13.92
N ARG A 160 -1.50 22.98 14.70
CA ARG A 160 -2.28 22.27 15.71
C ARG A 160 -2.85 23.25 16.72
N GLU A 161 -2.02 24.15 17.23
CA GLU A 161 -2.44 25.12 18.23
C GLU A 161 -3.44 26.13 17.66
N PHE A 162 -3.20 26.66 16.45
CA PHE A 162 -4.18 27.51 15.77
C PHE A 162 -5.55 26.84 15.66
N PHE A 163 -5.60 25.59 15.16
CA PHE A 163 -6.87 24.89 15.02
C PHE A 163 -7.49 24.50 16.37
N ASN A 164 -6.68 24.28 17.42
CA ASN A 164 -7.19 24.05 18.77
C ASN A 164 -7.96 25.28 19.31
N ILE A 165 -7.37 26.46 19.14
CA ILE A 165 -7.99 27.74 19.48
C ILE A 165 -9.23 27.98 18.60
N TYR A 166 -9.13 27.70 17.30
CA TYR A 166 -10.23 27.86 16.36
C TYR A 166 -11.42 26.95 16.67
N PHE A 167 -11.20 25.65 16.96
CA PHE A 167 -12.28 24.76 17.41
C PHE A 167 -12.85 25.19 18.75
N SER A 168 -12.04 25.75 19.66
CA SER A 168 -12.52 26.33 20.91
C SER A 168 -13.48 27.50 20.65
N TYR A 169 -13.12 28.41 19.73
CA TYR A 169 -14.01 29.48 19.28
C TYR A 169 -15.32 28.94 18.69
N LEU A 170 -15.25 28.02 17.72
CA LEU A 170 -16.44 27.44 17.09
C LEU A 170 -17.35 26.71 18.09
N SER A 171 -16.77 26.01 19.07
CA SER A 171 -17.54 25.30 20.11
C SER A 171 -18.30 26.23 21.07
N LYS A 172 -17.90 27.51 21.17
CA LYS A 172 -18.65 28.54 21.91
C LYS A 172 -19.85 29.03 21.12
N LEU A 173 -19.72 29.13 19.79
CA LEU A 173 -20.81 29.52 18.90
C LEU A 173 -21.82 28.39 18.67
N HIS A 174 -21.32 27.15 18.60
CA HIS A 174 -22.11 25.97 18.29
C HIS A 174 -21.72 24.82 19.22
N LEU A 175 -22.48 24.70 20.31
CA LEU A 175 -22.19 23.82 21.45
C LEU A 175 -21.88 22.34 21.09
N PRO A 176 -22.61 21.69 20.16
CA PRO A 176 -22.28 20.35 19.68
C PRO A 176 -20.83 20.15 19.22
N LEU A 177 -20.16 21.18 18.69
CA LEU A 177 -18.77 21.07 18.23
C LEU A 177 -17.76 20.79 19.36
N LYS A 178 -18.17 20.86 20.64
CA LYS A 178 -17.37 20.35 21.76
C LYS A 178 -16.92 18.91 21.53
N ASP A 179 -17.73 18.06 20.90
CA ASP A 179 -17.37 16.67 20.61
C ASP A 179 -16.21 16.56 19.60
N ILE A 180 -16.19 17.44 18.60
CA ILE A 180 -15.13 17.50 17.58
C ILE A 180 -13.85 18.06 18.18
N LYS A 181 -14.00 19.10 19.01
CA LYS A 181 -12.89 19.70 19.76
C LYS A 181 -12.22 18.67 20.67
N LEU A 182 -13.00 17.91 21.46
CA LEU A 182 -12.47 16.89 22.36
C LEU A 182 -11.72 15.78 21.61
N ASP A 183 -12.21 15.36 20.45
CA ASP A 183 -11.48 14.43 19.58
C ASP A 183 -10.14 15.05 19.16
N PHE A 184 -10.15 16.29 18.65
CA PHE A 184 -8.95 16.98 18.16
C PHE A 184 -7.89 17.25 19.25
N GLU A 185 -8.31 17.67 20.45
CA GLU A 185 -7.41 17.95 21.58
C GLU A 185 -6.62 16.71 21.99
N ARG A 186 -7.29 15.55 22.06
CA ARG A 186 -6.64 14.27 22.36
C ARG A 186 -5.60 13.91 21.31
N ASP A 187 -5.98 13.99 20.03
CA ASP A 187 -5.09 13.78 18.90
C ASP A 187 -5.72 14.38 17.62
N PRO A 188 -5.02 15.23 16.84
CA PRO A 188 -5.52 15.74 15.57
C PRO A 188 -6.01 14.65 14.60
N LEU A 189 -5.50 13.43 14.73
CA LEU A 189 -5.88 12.27 13.92
C LEU A 189 -7.26 11.71 14.26
N TYR A 190 -7.83 12.05 15.41
CA TYR A 190 -9.16 11.58 15.81
C TYR A 190 -10.31 12.22 15.03
N ILE A 191 -10.11 13.39 14.45
CA ILE A 191 -11.09 14.01 13.54
C ILE A 191 -10.91 13.55 12.08
N LYS A 192 -9.87 12.76 11.77
CA LYS A 192 -9.51 12.36 10.41
C LYS A 192 -10.65 11.62 9.71
N SER A 193 -11.31 12.31 8.77
CA SER A 193 -12.52 11.83 8.11
C SER A 193 -12.79 12.60 6.82
N PRO A 194 -13.58 12.08 5.87
CA PRO A 194 -13.76 12.71 4.56
C PRO A 194 -14.82 13.83 4.58
N PHE A 195 -15.24 14.31 5.76
CA PHE A 195 -16.23 15.37 5.86
C PHE A 195 -15.59 16.71 5.49
N LYS A 196 -16.28 17.51 4.68
CA LYS A 196 -15.90 18.90 4.40
C LYS A 196 -15.96 19.70 5.71
N PHE A 197 -15.09 20.68 5.87
CA PHE A 197 -15.11 21.52 7.08
C PHE A 197 -16.44 22.27 7.23
N SER A 198 -17.04 22.70 6.11
CA SER A 198 -18.37 23.34 6.07
C SER A 198 -19.50 22.50 6.68
N SER A 199 -19.37 21.17 6.70
CA SER A 199 -20.38 20.31 7.32
C SER A 199 -20.49 20.52 8.85
N LEU A 200 -19.51 21.19 9.46
CA LEU A 200 -19.52 21.54 10.87
C LEU A 200 -20.52 22.66 11.22
N GLU A 201 -20.94 23.45 10.24
CA GLU A 201 -21.94 24.51 10.44
C GLU A 201 -23.26 23.96 10.99
N ASN A 202 -23.69 22.82 10.45
CA ASN A 202 -24.95 22.14 10.79
C ASN A 202 -24.71 20.86 11.61
N PHE A 203 -23.60 20.78 12.33
CA PHE A 203 -23.24 19.61 13.11
C PHE A 203 -24.11 19.43 14.36
N ILE A 204 -24.94 18.38 14.39
CA ILE A 204 -25.75 18.06 15.57
C ILE A 204 -25.02 17.09 16.50
N ASN A 205 -24.48 16.00 15.94
CA ASN A 205 -23.64 15.01 16.62
C ASN A 205 -22.93 14.15 15.57
N LYS A 206 -21.98 13.30 16.00
CA LYS A 206 -21.18 12.46 15.09
C LYS A 206 -22.05 11.49 14.29
N LYS A 207 -23.05 10.86 14.91
CA LYS A 207 -23.96 9.91 14.25
C LYS A 207 -24.72 10.58 13.10
N GLU A 208 -25.36 11.72 13.35
CA GLU A 208 -26.10 12.47 12.32
C GLU A 208 -25.18 12.91 11.18
N LEU A 209 -23.95 13.33 11.48
CA LEU A 209 -22.94 13.67 10.47
C LEU A 209 -22.65 12.47 9.54
N PHE A 210 -22.54 11.27 10.10
CA PHE A 210 -22.35 10.03 9.34
C PHE A 210 -23.61 9.63 8.56
N VAL A 211 -24.79 9.66 9.17
CA VAL A 211 -26.07 9.32 8.52
C VAL A 211 -26.32 10.21 7.30
N LYS A 212 -26.10 11.53 7.43
CA LYS A 212 -26.29 12.48 6.33
C LYS A 212 -25.40 12.17 5.12
N LYS A 213 -24.16 11.73 5.34
CA LYS A 213 -23.22 11.39 4.25
C LYS A 213 -23.39 9.96 3.72
N TYR A 214 -23.86 9.04 4.56
CA TYR A 214 -24.00 7.62 4.25
C TYR A 214 -25.39 7.10 4.65
N PRO A 215 -26.47 7.55 3.98
CA PRO A 215 -27.84 7.27 4.41
C PRO A 215 -28.25 5.79 4.30
N LYS A 216 -27.48 4.98 3.54
CA LYS A 216 -27.72 3.54 3.38
C LYS A 216 -27.07 2.69 4.48
N GLU A 217 -26.31 3.31 5.38
CA GLU A 217 -25.54 2.63 6.41
C GLU A 217 -26.20 2.78 7.78
N ASN A 218 -26.20 1.71 8.56
CA ASN A 218 -26.77 1.71 9.91
C ASN A 218 -25.70 2.12 10.94
N PHE A 219 -25.86 3.32 11.50
CA PHE A 219 -25.00 3.84 12.58
C PHE A 219 -25.68 3.70 13.95
N LEU A 220 -24.95 3.15 14.92
CA LEU A 220 -25.42 2.97 16.29
C LEU A 220 -25.19 4.24 17.12
N ASN A 221 -25.87 4.37 18.25
CA ASN A 221 -25.64 5.49 19.19
C ASN A 221 -24.21 5.50 19.76
N ALA A 222 -23.52 4.34 19.77
CA ALA A 222 -22.10 4.23 20.10
C ALA A 222 -21.18 5.06 19.19
N THR A 223 -21.63 5.45 17.98
CA THR A 223 -20.89 6.35 17.09
C THR A 223 -20.63 7.71 17.74
N ASN A 224 -21.53 8.21 18.58
CA ASN A 224 -21.33 9.48 19.29
C ASN A 224 -20.25 9.40 20.37
N LYS A 225 -20.03 8.21 20.95
CA LYS A 225 -18.99 7.96 21.96
C LYS A 225 -17.61 7.70 21.35
N SER A 226 -17.56 7.33 20.07
CA SER A 226 -16.34 7.00 19.35
C SER A 226 -15.71 8.25 18.73
N THR A 227 -14.43 8.20 18.38
CA THR A 227 -13.82 9.26 17.58
C THR A 227 -14.38 9.25 16.15
N LEU A 228 -14.35 10.40 15.46
CA LEU A 228 -14.75 10.45 14.05
C LEU A 228 -13.91 9.49 13.18
N SER A 229 -12.60 9.44 13.42
CA SER A 229 -11.70 8.58 12.65
C SER A 229 -11.99 7.09 12.89
N ALA A 230 -12.23 6.67 14.14
CA ALA A 230 -12.60 5.30 14.46
C ALA A 230 -13.92 4.90 13.80
N SER A 231 -14.93 5.78 13.86
CA SER A 231 -16.24 5.54 13.25
C SER A 231 -16.14 5.43 11.72
N TYR A 232 -15.35 6.31 11.09
CA TYR A 232 -15.10 6.24 9.65
C TYR A 232 -14.37 4.97 9.26
N LEU A 233 -13.42 4.53 10.09
CA LEU A 233 -12.65 3.33 9.86
C LEU A 233 -13.50 2.06 10.00
N VAL A 234 -14.36 1.99 11.01
CA VAL A 234 -15.38 0.94 11.15
C VAL A 234 -16.23 0.83 9.88
N LEU A 235 -16.76 1.96 9.38
CA LEU A 235 -17.55 2.00 8.16
C LEU A 235 -16.80 1.40 6.96
N LYS A 236 -15.51 1.74 6.81
CA LYS A 236 -14.69 1.24 5.70
C LYS A 236 -14.36 -0.24 5.86
N THR A 237 -14.04 -0.70 7.07
CA THR A 237 -13.72 -2.10 7.33
C THR A 237 -14.92 -3.03 7.12
N LYS A 238 -16.13 -2.59 7.46
CA LYS A 238 -17.37 -3.38 7.28
C LYS A 238 -17.59 -3.89 5.85
N LYS A 239 -17.08 -3.17 4.85
CA LYS A 239 -17.23 -3.53 3.43
C LYS A 239 -16.38 -4.72 3.00
N HIS A 240 -15.42 -5.13 3.81
CA HIS A 240 -14.42 -6.15 3.48
C HIS A 240 -14.47 -7.36 4.42
N ILE A 241 -15.47 -7.42 5.30
CA ILE A 241 -15.62 -8.50 6.28
C ILE A 241 -17.08 -8.98 6.31
N PRO A 242 -17.32 -10.26 6.65
CA PRO A 242 -18.68 -10.76 6.83
C PRO A 242 -19.41 -10.07 8.00
N GLN A 243 -20.72 -9.86 7.87
CA GLN A 243 -21.56 -9.20 8.88
C GLN A 243 -21.46 -9.82 10.28
N SER A 244 -21.29 -11.14 10.37
CA SER A 244 -21.15 -11.87 11.64
C SER A 244 -19.95 -11.43 12.48
N HIS A 245 -18.96 -10.74 11.90
CA HIS A 245 -17.74 -10.29 12.59
C HIS A 245 -17.72 -8.78 12.89
N TYR A 246 -18.77 -8.04 12.56
CA TYR A 246 -18.78 -6.58 12.73
C TYR A 246 -18.48 -6.15 14.16
N GLN A 247 -19.18 -6.70 15.16
CA GLN A 247 -19.01 -6.27 16.55
C GLN A 247 -17.61 -6.55 17.10
N GLU A 248 -17.06 -7.72 16.77
CA GLU A 248 -15.72 -8.15 17.18
C GLU A 248 -14.64 -7.20 16.64
N ILE A 249 -14.71 -6.88 15.34
CA ILE A 249 -13.76 -5.97 14.70
C ILE A 249 -13.95 -4.53 15.17
N ILE A 250 -15.18 -4.09 15.40
CA ILE A 250 -15.46 -2.76 15.98
C ILE A 250 -14.77 -2.64 17.35
N ASN A 251 -14.96 -3.62 18.23
CA ASN A 251 -14.32 -3.63 19.54
C ASN A 251 -12.79 -3.62 19.44
N PHE A 252 -12.22 -4.36 18.48
CA PHE A 252 -10.78 -4.35 18.22
C PHE A 252 -10.28 -2.97 17.76
N ILE A 253 -10.98 -2.32 16.82
CA ILE A 253 -10.64 -0.97 16.34
C ILE A 253 -10.69 0.04 17.48
N LEU A 254 -11.76 0.01 18.30
CA LEU A 254 -11.92 0.93 19.42
C LEU A 254 -10.85 0.75 20.50
N ARG A 255 -10.35 -0.48 20.70
CA ARG A 255 -9.25 -0.77 21.63
C ARG A 255 -7.86 -0.36 21.09
N THR A 256 -7.69 -0.33 19.78
CA THR A 256 -6.36 -0.18 19.13
C THR A 256 -6.11 1.19 18.50
N SER A 257 -7.16 1.99 18.24
CA SER A 257 -7.07 3.38 17.78
C SER A 257 -6.56 4.29 18.93
N PRO A 258 -5.58 5.22 18.72
CA PRO A 258 -5.06 5.79 17.46
C PRO A 258 -3.73 5.22 16.97
N LYS A 259 -3.17 4.15 17.57
CA LYS A 259 -1.76 3.73 17.32
C LYS A 259 -1.45 3.30 15.87
N ILE A 260 -2.45 3.29 14.99
CA ILE A 260 -2.33 2.96 13.58
C ILE A 260 -1.93 4.23 12.79
N SER A 261 -0.61 4.45 12.74
CA SER A 261 0.12 5.52 12.01
C SER A 261 -0.53 6.07 10.73
N THR A 262 -0.38 7.39 10.59
CA THR A 262 -1.14 8.31 9.76
C THR A 262 -0.32 8.87 8.61
N ASN A 263 -0.65 8.39 7.41
CA ASN A 263 -0.47 9.06 6.11
C ASN A 263 -1.17 8.30 4.98
N HIS A 264 -1.92 7.25 5.28
CA HIS A 264 -2.42 6.33 4.27
C HIS A 264 -3.92 6.50 4.00
N GLN A 265 -4.33 6.15 2.78
CA GLN A 265 -5.73 6.09 2.37
C GLN A 265 -6.51 5.11 3.25
N ALA A 266 -7.83 5.28 3.32
CA ALA A 266 -8.68 4.45 4.19
C ALA A 266 -8.54 2.94 3.89
N SER A 267 -8.36 2.55 2.62
CA SER A 267 -8.14 1.16 2.20
C SER A 267 -6.91 0.53 2.85
N PHE A 268 -5.79 1.25 2.89
CA PHE A 268 -4.57 0.80 3.57
C PHE A 268 -4.78 0.63 5.08
N LEU A 269 -5.52 1.56 5.71
CA LEU A 269 -5.84 1.46 7.14
C LEU A 269 -6.74 0.25 7.44
N VAL A 270 -7.70 -0.06 6.57
CA VAL A 270 -8.50 -1.29 6.66
C VAL A 270 -7.59 -2.52 6.61
N GLY A 271 -6.72 -2.60 5.60
CA GLY A 271 -5.75 -3.70 5.49
C GLY A 271 -4.88 -3.83 6.74
N LYS A 272 -4.34 -2.72 7.26
CA LYS A 272 -3.52 -2.73 8.48
C LYS A 272 -4.30 -3.23 9.71
N ILE A 273 -5.56 -2.85 9.88
CA ILE A 273 -6.40 -3.37 10.98
C ILE A 273 -6.60 -4.86 10.84
N LEU A 274 -7.01 -5.34 9.67
CA LEU A 274 -7.33 -6.75 9.46
C LEU A 274 -6.09 -7.62 9.66
N LYS A 275 -4.93 -7.16 9.19
CA LYS A 275 -3.61 -7.76 9.45
C LYS A 275 -3.31 -7.84 10.94
N SER A 276 -3.39 -6.71 11.66
CA SER A 276 -3.13 -6.66 13.10
C SER A 276 -4.10 -7.54 13.89
N TYR A 277 -5.38 -7.58 13.51
CA TYR A 277 -6.38 -8.42 14.13
C TYR A 277 -6.09 -9.92 13.93
N LEU A 278 -5.73 -10.35 12.72
CA LEU A 278 -5.40 -11.75 12.47
C LEU A 278 -4.11 -12.18 13.19
N CYS A 279 -3.08 -11.33 13.21
CA CYS A 279 -1.87 -11.58 14.01
C CYS A 279 -2.21 -11.74 15.49
N PHE A 280 -3.02 -10.83 16.04
CA PHE A 280 -3.49 -10.89 17.43
C PHE A 280 -4.28 -12.17 17.71
N LYS A 281 -5.19 -12.55 16.81
CA LYS A 281 -6.05 -13.74 16.95
C LYS A 281 -5.26 -15.05 16.90
N ILE A 282 -4.23 -15.12 16.07
CA ILE A 282 -3.40 -16.32 15.89
C ILE A 282 -2.24 -16.36 16.88
N GLN A 283 -1.98 -15.26 17.60
CA GLN A 283 -0.81 -15.11 18.48
C GLN A 283 0.49 -15.38 17.70
N SER A 284 0.59 -14.77 16.52
CA SER A 284 1.72 -14.94 15.63
C SER A 284 2.78 -13.86 15.87
N ASP A 285 3.90 -14.25 16.48
CA ASP A 285 5.05 -13.36 16.69
C ASP A 285 6.16 -13.58 15.66
N GLU A 286 6.04 -14.61 14.82
CA GLU A 286 7.05 -14.96 13.82
C GLU A 286 6.91 -14.08 12.57
N LYS A 287 8.01 -13.42 12.17
CA LYS A 287 8.04 -12.49 11.03
C LYS A 287 7.60 -13.13 9.72
N SER A 288 8.03 -14.36 9.45
CA SER A 288 7.67 -15.14 8.25
C SER A 288 6.16 -15.41 8.17
N LYS A 289 5.56 -15.84 9.28
CA LYS A 289 4.11 -16.07 9.39
C LYS A 289 3.33 -14.77 9.23
N ASN A 290 3.80 -13.69 9.84
CA ASN A 290 3.18 -12.38 9.72
C ASN A 290 3.20 -11.87 8.27
N GLN A 291 4.25 -12.14 7.51
CA GLN A 291 4.29 -11.82 6.08
C GLN A 291 3.17 -12.54 5.30
N ILE A 292 2.98 -13.84 5.52
CA ILE A 292 1.92 -14.63 4.86
C ILE A 292 0.52 -14.13 5.27
N ILE A 293 0.31 -13.76 6.53
CA ILE A 293 -0.94 -13.13 6.99
C ILE A 293 -1.18 -11.82 6.24
N TYR A 294 -0.12 -11.03 6.03
CA TYR A 294 -0.21 -9.73 5.38
C TYR A 294 -0.52 -9.87 3.90
N ASP A 295 0.12 -10.82 3.24
CA ASP A 295 -0.09 -11.10 1.82
C ASP A 295 -1.51 -11.65 1.59
N TYR A 296 -1.98 -12.56 2.45
CA TYR A 296 -3.37 -13.02 2.42
C TYR A 296 -4.38 -11.87 2.47
N VAL A 297 -4.24 -10.94 3.44
CA VAL A 297 -5.16 -9.80 3.56
C VAL A 297 -5.07 -8.88 2.34
N ASN A 298 -3.86 -8.62 1.83
CA ASN A 298 -3.69 -7.78 0.65
C ASN A 298 -4.37 -8.40 -0.57
N MET A 299 -4.11 -9.67 -0.85
CA MET A 299 -4.70 -10.39 -1.99
C MET A 299 -6.22 -10.42 -1.93
N ALA A 300 -6.79 -10.73 -0.76
CA ALA A 300 -8.23 -10.73 -0.58
C ALA A 300 -8.83 -9.36 -0.89
N LEU A 301 -8.22 -8.28 -0.39
CA LEU A 301 -8.67 -6.91 -0.66
C LEU A 301 -8.50 -6.51 -2.14
N GLU A 302 -7.40 -6.90 -2.79
CA GLU A 302 -7.13 -6.63 -4.21
C GLU A 302 -8.11 -7.34 -5.13
N GLN A 303 -8.49 -8.58 -4.81
CA GLN A 303 -9.49 -9.36 -5.54
C GLN A 303 -10.94 -8.99 -5.19
N GLY A 304 -11.15 -8.07 -4.24
CA GLY A 304 -12.49 -7.70 -3.78
C GLY A 304 -13.21 -8.81 -2.99
N GLU A 305 -12.47 -9.82 -2.52
CA GLU A 305 -12.99 -10.87 -1.65
C GLU A 305 -13.08 -10.41 -0.18
N ASN A 306 -14.03 -10.95 0.56
CA ASN A 306 -14.11 -10.72 2.01
C ASN A 306 -12.97 -11.44 2.72
N VAL A 307 -12.31 -10.77 3.66
CA VAL A 307 -11.31 -11.40 4.51
C VAL A 307 -12.01 -12.37 5.46
N ASN A 308 -11.70 -13.66 5.36
CA ASN A 308 -12.21 -14.69 6.26
C ASN A 308 -11.58 -14.54 7.66
N LEU A 309 -12.38 -14.05 8.61
CA LEU A 309 -11.98 -13.86 10.00
C LEU A 309 -12.29 -15.05 10.91
N LYS A 310 -12.91 -16.13 10.40
CA LYS A 310 -13.18 -17.35 11.19
C LYS A 310 -11.94 -18.20 11.44
N ILE A 311 -10.82 -17.82 10.83
CA ILE A 311 -9.57 -18.57 10.89
C ILE A 311 -8.98 -18.50 12.31
N LYS A 312 -8.64 -19.68 12.86
CA LYS A 312 -8.09 -19.86 14.20
C LYS A 312 -6.65 -20.39 14.20
N SER A 313 -6.07 -20.68 13.04
CA SER A 313 -4.73 -21.25 12.94
C SER A 313 -3.99 -20.73 11.72
N PHE A 314 -2.66 -20.67 11.83
CA PHE A 314 -1.81 -20.27 10.73
C PHE A 314 -1.95 -21.21 9.51
N LYS A 315 -2.08 -22.53 9.74
CA LYS A 315 -2.29 -23.52 8.67
C LYS A 315 -3.48 -23.17 7.78
N ARG A 316 -4.58 -22.69 8.37
CA ARG A 316 -5.77 -22.29 7.59
C ARG A 316 -5.57 -20.94 6.88
N ILE A 317 -4.79 -20.01 7.43
CA ILE A 317 -4.39 -18.79 6.70
C ILE A 317 -3.56 -19.16 5.49
N LYS A 318 -2.56 -20.04 5.64
CA LYS A 318 -1.74 -20.49 4.51
C LYS A 318 -2.61 -21.12 3.41
N ALA A 319 -3.60 -21.95 3.79
CA ALA A 319 -4.52 -22.53 2.81
C ALA A 319 -5.36 -21.48 2.05
N GLU A 320 -5.85 -20.43 2.71
CA GLU A 320 -6.56 -19.34 2.02
C GLU A 320 -5.61 -18.48 1.17
N HIS A 321 -4.40 -18.22 1.66
CA HIS A 321 -3.34 -17.56 0.91
C HIS A 321 -3.05 -18.33 -0.40
N ASP A 322 -2.80 -19.63 -0.31
CA ASP A 322 -2.46 -20.47 -1.46
C ASP A 322 -3.64 -20.57 -2.45
N ARG A 323 -4.89 -20.58 -1.95
CA ARG A 323 -6.10 -20.49 -2.79
C ARG A 323 -6.15 -19.17 -3.57
N LEU A 324 -5.93 -18.03 -2.92
CA LEU A 324 -5.95 -16.72 -3.59
C LEU A 324 -4.81 -16.61 -4.60
N MET A 325 -3.60 -17.07 -4.24
CA MET A 325 -2.47 -17.15 -5.17
C MET A 325 -2.81 -17.98 -6.40
N LEU A 326 -3.46 -19.14 -6.23
CA LEU A 326 -3.91 -19.97 -7.34
C LEU A 326 -4.83 -19.18 -8.29
N ASN A 327 -5.81 -18.45 -7.75
CA ASN A 327 -6.72 -17.62 -8.56
C ASN A 327 -5.96 -16.53 -9.32
N ILE A 328 -5.04 -15.81 -8.66
CA ILE A 328 -4.23 -14.75 -9.29
C ILE A 328 -3.37 -15.33 -10.43
N GLU A 329 -2.68 -16.42 -10.18
CA GLU A 329 -1.81 -17.07 -11.16
C GLU A 329 -2.64 -17.65 -12.33
N LEU A 330 -3.83 -18.19 -12.07
CA LEU A 330 -4.75 -18.63 -13.11
C LEU A 330 -5.24 -17.46 -13.98
N GLU A 331 -5.53 -16.29 -13.40
CA GLU A 331 -5.92 -15.13 -14.20
C GLU A 331 -4.78 -14.60 -15.09
N ARG A 332 -3.54 -14.64 -14.58
CA ARG A 332 -2.35 -14.11 -15.28
C ARG A 332 -1.76 -15.06 -16.31
N ALA A 333 -1.83 -16.37 -16.06
CA ALA A 333 -1.20 -17.36 -16.91
C ALA A 333 -1.86 -17.41 -18.31
N PRO A 334 -1.07 -17.56 -19.39
CA PRO A 334 -1.62 -17.81 -20.71
C PRO A 334 -2.29 -19.20 -20.78
N GLU A 335 -3.16 -19.40 -21.77
CA GLU A 335 -3.73 -20.73 -22.02
C GLU A 335 -2.68 -21.70 -22.57
N VAL A 336 -2.75 -22.96 -22.13
CA VAL A 336 -1.94 -24.04 -22.68
C VAL A 336 -2.57 -24.49 -24.00
N ARG A 337 -1.77 -24.47 -25.07
CA ARG A 337 -2.18 -24.79 -26.45
C ARG A 337 -1.29 -25.89 -26.98
N LEU A 338 -1.82 -27.11 -27.01
CA LEU A 338 -1.13 -28.28 -27.54
C LEU A 338 -1.63 -28.56 -28.96
N ASN A 339 -0.77 -28.38 -29.96
CA ASN A 339 -1.09 -28.78 -31.33
C ASN A 339 -0.99 -30.30 -31.49
N LYS A 340 -1.74 -30.89 -32.44
CA LYS A 340 -1.72 -32.34 -32.69
C LYS A 340 -0.33 -32.85 -33.09
N ASP A 341 0.47 -31.99 -33.70
CA ASP A 341 1.85 -32.28 -34.13
C ASP A 341 2.89 -32.04 -33.03
N ASN A 342 2.48 -31.70 -31.81
CA ASN A 342 3.39 -31.52 -30.68
C ASN A 342 4.18 -32.83 -30.47
N PRO A 343 5.52 -32.80 -30.63
CA PRO A 343 6.32 -34.03 -30.55
C PRO A 343 6.30 -34.67 -29.16
N PHE A 344 6.09 -33.88 -28.10
CA PHE A 344 6.05 -34.37 -26.73
C PHE A 344 4.80 -35.20 -26.43
N LEU A 345 3.71 -35.04 -27.18
CA LEU A 345 2.50 -35.89 -27.03
C LEU A 345 2.76 -37.36 -27.38
N ARG A 346 3.87 -37.67 -28.07
CA ARG A 346 4.29 -39.04 -28.38
C ARG A 346 5.17 -39.67 -27.29
N LEU A 347 5.53 -38.92 -26.25
CA LEU A 347 6.30 -39.44 -25.12
C LEU A 347 5.48 -40.49 -24.37
N LYS A 348 6.01 -41.71 -24.30
CA LYS A 348 5.51 -42.77 -23.43
C LYS A 348 6.33 -42.76 -22.14
N LEU A 349 5.77 -42.14 -21.11
CA LEU A 349 6.35 -42.11 -19.76
C LEU A 349 5.62 -43.11 -18.86
N PRO A 350 6.28 -43.60 -17.79
CA PRO A 350 5.64 -44.34 -16.72
C PRO A 350 4.38 -43.64 -16.17
N SER A 351 3.42 -44.42 -15.69
CA SER A 351 2.09 -43.92 -15.27
C SER A 351 2.11 -42.98 -14.06
N ASP A 352 3.18 -43.01 -13.26
CA ASP A 352 3.41 -42.11 -12.13
C ASP A 352 3.95 -40.73 -12.55
N ILE A 353 4.38 -40.57 -13.81
CA ILE A 353 4.78 -39.30 -14.41
C ILE A 353 3.62 -38.74 -15.24
N LYS A 354 2.91 -37.76 -14.67
CA LYS A 354 1.78 -37.10 -15.33
C LYS A 354 2.24 -35.93 -16.18
N MET A 355 1.89 -35.93 -17.48
CA MET A 355 2.01 -34.77 -18.36
C MET A 355 1.01 -33.68 -17.96
N LEU A 356 1.47 -32.44 -17.77
CA LEU A 356 0.60 -31.30 -17.45
C LEU A 356 0.13 -30.68 -18.76
N THR A 357 -1.16 -30.86 -19.07
CA THR A 357 -1.73 -30.56 -20.39
C THR A 357 -2.63 -29.34 -20.40
N THR A 358 -3.03 -28.87 -19.22
CA THR A 358 -3.91 -27.73 -19.06
C THR A 358 -3.23 -26.61 -18.27
N LYS A 359 -3.72 -25.39 -18.48
CA LYS A 359 -3.33 -24.22 -17.70
C LYS A 359 -3.51 -24.46 -16.19
N GLN A 360 -4.65 -25.04 -15.81
CA GLN A 360 -4.96 -25.35 -14.42
C GLN A 360 -3.92 -26.28 -13.80
N GLU A 361 -3.57 -27.38 -14.47
CA GLU A 361 -2.57 -28.33 -13.98
C GLU A 361 -1.19 -27.70 -13.79
N MET A 362 -0.76 -26.84 -14.72
CA MET A 362 0.54 -26.17 -14.64
C MET A 362 0.60 -25.14 -13.51
N VAL A 363 -0.46 -24.36 -13.34
CA VAL A 363 -0.54 -23.35 -12.26
C VAL A 363 -0.66 -24.03 -10.90
N GLU A 364 -1.50 -25.06 -10.76
CA GLU A 364 -1.61 -25.84 -9.52
C GLU A 364 -0.28 -26.49 -9.13
N GLU A 365 0.46 -27.05 -10.09
CA GLU A 365 1.79 -27.63 -9.82
C GLU A 365 2.76 -26.57 -9.29
N GLY A 366 2.75 -25.37 -9.87
CA GLY A 366 3.60 -24.27 -9.42
C GLY A 366 3.27 -23.78 -8.02
N VAL A 367 1.98 -23.64 -7.70
CA VAL A 367 1.53 -23.21 -6.35
C VAL A 367 1.83 -24.29 -5.31
N ILE A 368 1.51 -25.55 -5.58
CA ILE A 368 1.69 -26.66 -4.63
C ILE A 368 3.18 -26.90 -4.36
N ASN A 369 4.01 -26.90 -5.41
CA ASN A 369 5.43 -27.21 -5.29
C ASN A 369 6.27 -25.95 -5.01
N HIS A 370 5.67 -24.76 -4.91
CA HIS A 370 6.35 -23.46 -4.81
C HIS A 370 7.42 -23.25 -5.90
N ASN A 371 7.10 -23.66 -7.12
CA ASN A 371 7.96 -23.55 -8.30
C ASN A 371 7.31 -22.62 -9.34
N CYS A 372 8.10 -21.89 -10.11
CA CYS A 372 7.58 -20.99 -11.17
C CYS A 372 7.16 -21.79 -12.42
N VAL A 373 6.16 -22.68 -12.32
CA VAL A 373 5.77 -23.58 -13.42
C VAL A 373 4.96 -22.84 -14.51
N ALA A 374 4.14 -21.87 -14.12
CA ALA A 374 3.30 -21.11 -15.04
C ALA A 374 4.11 -20.35 -16.10
N SER A 375 5.34 -19.92 -15.78
CA SER A 375 6.22 -19.22 -16.74
C SER A 375 6.71 -20.10 -17.88
N TYR A 376 6.56 -21.44 -17.78
CA TYR A 376 6.91 -22.37 -18.86
C TYR A 376 5.80 -22.55 -19.89
N ILE A 377 4.57 -22.05 -19.66
CA ILE A 377 3.44 -22.24 -20.58
C ILE A 377 3.77 -21.75 -21.99
N GLU A 378 4.46 -20.62 -22.14
CA GLU A 378 4.88 -20.12 -23.46
C GLU A 378 5.86 -21.06 -24.16
N ASN A 379 6.80 -21.66 -23.42
CA ASN A 379 7.74 -22.64 -23.97
C ASN A 379 7.05 -23.97 -24.33
N VAL A 380 6.04 -24.37 -23.56
CA VAL A 380 5.17 -25.52 -23.88
C VAL A 380 4.40 -25.25 -25.18
N ASN A 381 3.78 -24.07 -25.28
CA ASN A 381 3.04 -23.65 -26.49
C ASN A 381 3.96 -23.54 -27.73
N ALA A 382 5.22 -23.16 -27.52
CA ALA A 382 6.23 -23.09 -28.58
C ALA A 382 6.91 -24.44 -28.90
N ASN A 383 6.44 -25.56 -28.30
CA ASN A 383 7.02 -26.89 -28.47
C ASN A 383 8.53 -26.96 -28.14
N ARG A 384 8.99 -26.14 -27.19
CA ARG A 384 10.40 -26.11 -26.74
C ARG A 384 10.65 -27.07 -25.58
N CYS A 385 9.65 -27.22 -24.71
CA CYS A 385 9.67 -28.17 -23.62
C CYS A 385 8.28 -28.74 -23.34
N PHE A 386 8.23 -29.71 -22.42
CA PHE A 386 7.00 -30.19 -21.82
C PHE A 386 7.21 -30.34 -20.32
N ILE A 387 6.18 -30.00 -19.53
CA ILE A 387 6.24 -30.10 -18.07
C ILE A 387 5.46 -31.32 -17.60
N CYS A 388 6.06 -32.09 -16.71
CA CYS A 388 5.45 -33.24 -16.06
C CYS A 388 5.50 -33.10 -14.53
N SER A 389 4.58 -33.76 -13.85
CA SER A 389 4.59 -33.94 -12.39
C SER A 389 4.81 -35.42 -12.07
N LEU A 390 5.75 -35.69 -11.16
CA LEU A 390 5.99 -37.02 -10.59
C LEU A 390 5.59 -36.98 -9.11
N ARG A 391 4.83 -37.99 -8.67
CA ARG A 391 4.55 -38.22 -7.24
C ARG A 391 5.10 -39.58 -6.84
N ARG A 392 6.02 -39.60 -5.88
CA ARG A 392 6.66 -40.83 -5.40
C ARG A 392 7.10 -40.65 -3.95
N ASP A 393 6.88 -41.68 -3.14
CA ASP A 393 7.28 -41.70 -1.72
C ASP A 393 6.79 -40.49 -0.91
N ASN A 394 5.55 -40.04 -1.19
CA ASN A 394 4.92 -38.85 -0.61
C ASN A 394 5.57 -37.51 -0.99
N GLU A 395 6.57 -37.53 -1.86
CA GLU A 395 7.23 -36.35 -2.43
C GLU A 395 6.68 -36.03 -3.83
N ARG A 396 6.84 -34.77 -4.25
CA ARG A 396 6.42 -34.26 -5.56
C ARG A 396 7.57 -33.58 -6.27
N TYR A 397 7.75 -33.94 -7.54
CA TYR A 397 8.77 -33.38 -8.40
C TYR A 397 8.15 -32.81 -9.68
N THR A 398 8.62 -31.62 -10.05
CA THR A 398 8.31 -30.98 -11.34
C THR A 398 9.44 -31.26 -12.30
N ILE A 399 9.13 -31.81 -13.47
CA ILE A 399 10.09 -32.25 -14.48
C ILE A 399 9.92 -31.40 -15.73
N GLU A 400 11.01 -30.83 -16.25
CA GLU A 400 11.06 -30.24 -17.58
C GLU A 400 11.76 -31.20 -18.55
N ILE A 401 11.06 -31.60 -19.60
CA ILE A 401 11.61 -32.39 -20.70
C ILE A 401 11.81 -31.47 -21.89
N ARG A 402 12.99 -31.53 -22.52
CA ARG A 402 13.29 -30.82 -23.77
C ARG A 402 13.54 -31.81 -24.89
N ARG A 403 13.50 -31.30 -26.12
CA ARG A 403 13.87 -32.05 -27.31
C ARG A 403 15.15 -31.47 -27.90
N SER A 404 16.16 -32.31 -28.09
CA SER A 404 17.39 -31.98 -28.81
C SER A 404 17.48 -32.86 -30.05
N LYS A 405 17.48 -32.23 -31.24
CA LYS A 405 17.39 -32.91 -32.54
C LYS A 405 16.19 -33.88 -32.58
N ASN A 406 16.46 -35.18 -32.48
CA ASN A 406 15.46 -36.26 -32.56
C ASN A 406 15.35 -37.09 -31.27
N LYS A 407 15.87 -36.57 -30.14
CA LYS A 407 15.82 -37.24 -28.84
C LYS A 407 15.24 -36.30 -27.80
N PHE A 408 14.53 -36.86 -26.84
CA PHE A 408 14.11 -36.16 -25.63
C PHE A 408 15.19 -36.25 -24.56
N CYS A 409 15.30 -35.23 -23.73
CA CYS A 409 16.23 -35.22 -22.60
C CYS A 409 15.59 -34.55 -21.38
N LEU A 410 16.01 -35.00 -20.21
CA LEU A 410 15.72 -34.31 -18.96
C LEU A 410 16.46 -32.98 -18.97
N ALA A 411 15.73 -31.86 -18.93
CA ALA A 411 16.34 -30.53 -18.81
C ALA A 411 16.54 -30.16 -17.35
N GLN A 412 15.54 -30.42 -16.52
CA GLN A 412 15.61 -30.25 -15.06
C GLN A 412 14.54 -31.07 -14.35
N ILE A 413 14.78 -31.33 -13.08
CA ILE A 413 13.81 -31.86 -12.13
C ILE A 413 13.99 -31.13 -10.81
N LYS A 414 12.90 -30.62 -10.24
CA LYS A 414 12.89 -29.84 -9.00
C LYS A 414 11.85 -30.36 -8.03
N GLY A 415 12.24 -30.50 -6.77
CA GLY A 415 11.35 -30.79 -5.66
C GLY A 415 10.64 -29.54 -5.14
N PHE A 416 10.12 -29.65 -3.92
CA PHE A 416 9.45 -28.56 -3.21
C PHE A 416 10.36 -27.34 -3.08
N SER A 417 9.86 -26.15 -3.40
CA SER A 417 10.55 -24.86 -3.29
C SER A 417 11.91 -24.83 -4.02
N ASN A 418 11.95 -25.38 -5.25
CA ASN A 418 13.11 -25.52 -6.13
C ASN A 418 14.27 -26.34 -5.54
N SER A 419 14.01 -27.20 -4.56
CA SER A 419 15.00 -28.13 -4.02
C SER A 419 15.47 -29.12 -5.08
N GLU A 420 16.70 -29.62 -4.91
CA GLU A 420 17.24 -30.67 -5.80
C GLU A 420 16.55 -32.01 -5.54
N ALA A 421 16.27 -32.74 -6.62
CA ALA A 421 15.76 -34.10 -6.50
C ALA A 421 16.89 -35.07 -6.11
N PRO A 422 16.60 -36.13 -5.33
CA PRO A 422 17.58 -37.19 -5.06
C PRO A 422 18.07 -37.85 -6.35
N SER A 423 19.34 -38.27 -6.38
CA SER A 423 19.96 -38.89 -7.56
C SER A 423 19.17 -40.09 -8.09
N GLU A 424 18.59 -40.90 -7.21
CA GLU A 424 17.75 -42.05 -7.59
C GLU A 424 16.53 -41.63 -8.42
N ILE A 425 15.89 -40.51 -8.06
CA ILE A 425 14.74 -39.97 -8.80
C ILE A 425 15.19 -39.41 -10.15
N ILE A 426 16.34 -38.75 -10.19
CA ILE A 426 16.94 -38.24 -11.44
C ILE A 426 17.25 -39.40 -12.39
N GLU A 427 17.86 -40.48 -11.88
CA GLU A 427 18.20 -41.69 -12.64
C GLU A 427 16.95 -42.41 -13.14
N TYR A 428 15.91 -42.51 -12.32
CA TYR A 428 14.62 -43.07 -12.71
C TYR A 428 14.01 -42.33 -13.90
N VAL A 429 13.89 -41.00 -13.81
CA VAL A 429 13.30 -40.17 -14.87
C VAL A 429 14.17 -40.20 -16.14
N ASN A 430 15.49 -40.14 -16.01
CA ASN A 430 16.40 -40.27 -17.16
C ASN A 430 16.25 -41.62 -17.85
N SER A 431 16.17 -42.71 -17.08
CA SER A 431 15.98 -44.06 -17.61
C SER A 431 14.68 -44.20 -18.38
N ALA A 432 13.58 -43.62 -17.87
CA ALA A 432 12.30 -43.56 -18.57
C ALA A 432 12.39 -42.82 -19.91
N ILE A 433 13.04 -41.64 -19.93
CA ILE A 433 13.24 -40.86 -21.15
C ILE A 433 14.12 -41.61 -22.17
N LEU A 434 15.19 -42.26 -21.70
CA LEU A 434 16.07 -43.08 -22.53
C LEU A 434 15.35 -44.29 -23.15
N ALA A 435 14.51 -44.99 -22.37
CA ALA A 435 13.70 -46.09 -22.86
C ALA A 435 12.75 -45.62 -23.97
N ASN A 436 12.08 -44.47 -23.78
CA ASN A 436 11.24 -43.88 -24.82
C ASN A 436 12.05 -43.52 -26.08
N ASN A 437 13.23 -42.91 -25.92
CA ASN A 437 14.10 -42.57 -27.06
C ASN A 437 14.51 -43.79 -27.88
N LYS A 438 14.82 -44.93 -27.23
CA LYS A 438 15.14 -46.18 -27.93
C LYS A 438 13.97 -46.62 -28.82
N THR A 439 12.75 -46.56 -28.31
CA THR A 439 11.53 -46.87 -29.06
C THR A 439 11.34 -45.93 -30.26
N VAL A 440 11.49 -44.63 -30.06
CA VAL A 440 11.34 -43.62 -31.14
C VAL A 440 12.39 -43.81 -32.24
N ILE A 441 13.64 -44.08 -31.88
CA ILE A 441 14.71 -44.35 -32.83
C ILE A 441 14.42 -45.65 -33.59
N TYR A 442 14.04 -46.71 -32.88
CA TYR A 442 13.70 -47.99 -33.47
C TYR A 442 12.54 -47.87 -34.48
N GLU A 443 11.45 -47.19 -34.13
CA GLU A 443 10.33 -46.96 -35.04
C GLU A 443 10.77 -46.20 -36.29
N ARG A 444 11.62 -45.18 -36.15
CA ARG A 444 12.13 -44.41 -37.28
C ARG A 444 12.97 -45.26 -38.24
N GLU A 445 13.92 -46.03 -37.72
CA GLU A 445 14.75 -46.89 -38.56
C GLU A 445 13.91 -48.00 -39.20
N ARG A 446 12.92 -48.54 -38.48
CA ARG A 446 11.94 -49.50 -39.01
C ARG A 446 11.19 -48.93 -40.22
N TYR A 447 10.72 -47.69 -40.14
CA TYR A 447 10.04 -47.03 -41.26
C TYR A 447 10.96 -46.75 -42.45
N LYS A 448 12.21 -46.33 -42.21
CA LYS A 448 13.19 -46.11 -43.30
C LYS A 448 13.48 -47.40 -44.04
N ILE A 449 13.78 -48.48 -43.32
CA ILE A 449 14.06 -49.79 -43.92
C ILE A 449 12.84 -50.28 -44.70
N ALA A 450 11.65 -50.21 -44.12
CA ALA A 450 10.42 -50.60 -44.81
C ALA A 450 10.21 -49.80 -46.12
N THR A 451 10.46 -48.49 -46.09
CA THR A 451 10.37 -47.63 -47.30
C THR A 451 11.41 -48.03 -48.34
N GLN A 452 12.65 -48.33 -47.94
CA GLN A 452 13.72 -48.79 -48.85
C GLN A 452 13.39 -50.15 -49.48
N LEU A 453 12.67 -51.01 -48.76
CA LEU A 453 12.19 -52.29 -49.26
C LEU A 453 10.89 -52.17 -50.09
N GLY A 454 10.38 -50.97 -50.31
CA GLY A 454 9.15 -50.73 -51.09
C GLY A 454 7.86 -51.15 -50.38
N LEU A 455 7.90 -51.35 -49.06
CA LEU A 455 6.78 -51.88 -48.27
C LEU A 455 5.86 -50.76 -47.77
N GLY A 456 4.54 -50.98 -47.88
CA GLY A 456 3.49 -50.10 -47.35
C GLY A 456 3.21 -50.30 -45.85
N VAL A 457 2.52 -49.35 -45.23
CA VAL A 457 2.19 -49.37 -43.78
C VAL A 457 1.38 -50.61 -43.35
N VAL A 458 0.59 -51.18 -44.27
CA VAL A 458 -0.22 -52.39 -44.04
C VAL A 458 0.68 -53.64 -43.96
N GLU A 459 1.66 -53.75 -44.85
CA GLU A 459 2.59 -54.91 -44.96
C GLU A 459 3.57 -54.98 -43.79
N MET A 460 3.77 -53.88 -43.06
CA MET A 460 4.61 -53.81 -41.86
C MET A 460 3.98 -54.48 -40.62
N LYS A 461 2.66 -54.75 -40.61
CA LYS A 461 1.90 -55.19 -39.42
C LYS A 461 1.52 -56.67 -39.40
N ASP A 462 1.78 -57.41 -40.47
CA ASP A 462 1.16 -58.74 -40.70
C ASP A 462 1.96 -59.95 -40.19
N GLY A 463 2.94 -59.80 -39.29
CA GLY A 463 3.63 -60.96 -38.70
C GLY A 463 4.44 -61.81 -39.71
N ASN A 464 4.53 -61.36 -40.96
CA ASN A 464 5.16 -62.06 -42.08
C ASN A 464 6.70 -61.96 -42.06
N LYS A 465 7.36 -62.75 -42.93
CA LYS A 465 8.81 -62.77 -43.15
C LYS A 465 9.44 -61.36 -43.26
N ALA A 466 8.72 -60.43 -43.88
CA ALA A 466 9.14 -59.03 -44.02
C ALA A 466 9.25 -58.28 -42.68
N GLU A 467 8.38 -58.53 -41.69
CA GLU A 467 8.49 -57.90 -40.36
C GLU A 467 9.72 -58.41 -39.61
N LYS A 468 10.03 -59.70 -39.76
CA LYS A 468 11.22 -60.32 -39.16
C LYS A 468 12.51 -59.78 -39.77
N GLU A 469 12.54 -59.64 -41.09
CA GLU A 469 13.67 -59.05 -41.83
C GLU A 469 13.92 -57.59 -41.43
N ILE A 470 12.87 -56.76 -41.34
CA ILE A 470 13.01 -55.38 -40.84
C ILE A 470 13.50 -55.36 -39.38
N LYS A 471 12.99 -56.25 -38.52
CA LYS A 471 13.42 -56.36 -37.12
C LYS A 471 14.91 -56.68 -37.00
N ASP A 472 15.40 -57.61 -37.81
CA ASP A 472 16.79 -58.05 -37.78
C ASP A 472 17.72 -56.96 -38.35
N LEU A 473 17.35 -56.30 -39.45
CA LEU A 473 18.08 -55.14 -39.98
C LEU A 473 18.13 -53.96 -39.00
N CYS A 474 17.01 -53.65 -38.32
CA CYS A 474 17.02 -52.63 -37.26
C CYS A 474 17.97 -52.99 -36.12
N LYS A 475 18.09 -54.26 -35.74
CA LYS A 475 19.02 -54.69 -34.68
C LYS A 475 20.48 -54.53 -35.10
N GLU A 476 20.80 -54.72 -36.37
CA GLU A 476 22.15 -54.51 -36.89
C GLU A 476 22.54 -53.03 -36.91
N ILE A 477 21.60 -52.15 -37.28
CA ILE A 477 21.82 -50.69 -37.34
C ILE A 477 21.89 -50.03 -35.95
N LEU A 478 21.21 -50.61 -34.95
CA LEU A 478 21.07 -50.03 -33.60
C LEU A 478 22.03 -50.63 -32.55
N LYS A 479 22.90 -51.56 -32.94
CA LYS A 479 24.09 -51.95 -32.16
C LYS A 479 25.08 -50.78 -32.12
#